data_AF-A0A290Z2H4-F1
#
_entry.id   AF-A0A290Z2H4-F1
#
_cell.length_a   1.000
_cell.length_b   1.000
_cell.length_c   1.000
_cell.angle_alpha   90.00
_cell.angle_beta   90.00
_cell.angle_gamma   90.00
#
_symmetry.space_group_name_H-M   'P 1'
#
loop_
_entity.id
_entity.type
_entity.pdbx_description
1 polymer ?
#
loop_
_entity_poly.entity_id
_entity_poly.type
_entity_poly.pdbx_seq_one_letter_code
_entity_poly.pdbx_strand_id
1 'polypeptide(L)'
;MVLPALLALAGCGGAGGGTACTLIGAEAGVALDVDLPGAGSGTLRLCGAGGCADHPVELRDERVVVTTSCTGTRPDDTCGAVSGPGGGRAGFVPVPELTGEPVTATLVLLDAAGAELLRHTGELRPRATRPNGPGCPPEAAQAALSVAADGAVTAR
;
A
#
# COMPACT_ATOMS: atom_id res chain seq x y z
N MET A 1 -40.99 11.96 57.74
CA MET A 1 -40.31 12.92 56.88
C MET A 1 -39.25 12.15 56.11
N VAL A 2 -39.57 11.71 54.89
CA VAL A 2 -38.75 10.81 54.07
C VAL A 2 -38.04 11.65 53.02
N LEU A 3 -36.71 11.60 52.99
CA LEU A 3 -35.85 12.35 52.09
C LEU A 3 -35.55 11.46 50.87
N PRO A 4 -36.03 11.75 49.65
CA PRO A 4 -35.61 11.00 48.48
C PRO A 4 -34.28 11.57 47.99
N ALA A 5 -33.24 10.74 48.04
CA ALA A 5 -31.97 10.98 47.37
C ALA A 5 -32.16 10.80 45.86
N LEU A 6 -32.12 11.90 45.09
CA LEU A 6 -31.98 11.85 43.64
C LEU A 6 -30.53 11.47 43.30
N LEU A 7 -30.28 10.19 43.01
CA LEU A 7 -29.19 9.79 42.12
C LEU A 7 -29.72 9.86 40.68
N ALA A 8 -29.22 10.80 39.89
CA ALA A 8 -29.39 10.80 38.44
C ALA A 8 -28.03 10.90 37.76
N LEU A 9 -27.85 10.02 36.79
CA LEU A 9 -26.60 9.55 36.20
C LEU A 9 -25.78 10.66 35.54
N ALA A 10 -24.49 10.72 35.84
CA ALA A 10 -23.51 11.34 34.94
C ALA A 10 -23.39 10.45 33.68
N GLY A 11 -24.23 10.72 32.68
CA GLY A 11 -24.08 10.12 31.37
C GLY A 11 -22.76 10.58 30.77
N CYS A 12 -21.83 9.66 30.55
CA CYS A 12 -20.62 9.90 29.77
C CYS A 12 -21.01 9.88 28.28
N GLY A 13 -21.81 10.87 27.88
CA GLY A 13 -22.14 11.15 26.48
C GLY A 13 -21.00 11.92 25.86
N GLY A 14 -19.90 11.23 25.56
CA GLY A 14 -18.86 11.72 24.66
C GLY A 14 -19.37 11.75 23.22
N ALA A 15 -20.45 12.51 22.96
CA ALA A 15 -20.92 12.81 21.62
C ALA A 15 -20.05 13.94 21.05
N GLY A 16 -18.77 13.62 20.81
CA GLY A 16 -17.97 14.39 19.88
C GLY A 16 -18.42 14.00 18.48
N GLY A 17 -19.13 14.89 17.77
CA GLY A 17 -19.57 14.71 16.39
C GLY A 17 -18.43 14.70 15.36
N GLY A 18 -17.34 14.00 15.65
CA GLY A 18 -16.24 13.73 14.72
C GLY A 18 -16.42 12.35 14.08
N THR A 19 -16.01 12.23 12.82
CA THR A 19 -15.94 10.93 12.11
C THR A 19 -15.19 9.91 12.96
N ALA A 20 -15.83 8.77 13.26
CA ALA A 20 -15.16 7.67 13.94
C ALA A 20 -14.20 6.98 12.96
N CYS A 21 -12.90 7.24 13.11
CA CYS A 21 -11.84 6.60 12.34
C CYS A 21 -11.43 5.28 13.01
N THR A 22 -11.20 4.23 12.22
CA THR A 22 -10.71 2.94 12.76
C THR A 22 -9.20 2.99 12.99
N LEU A 23 -8.62 1.90 13.54
CA LEU A 23 -7.17 1.76 13.75
C LEU A 23 -6.46 1.02 12.60
N ILE A 24 -7.04 1.00 11.39
CA ILE A 24 -6.37 0.44 10.21
C ILE A 24 -5.23 1.38 9.82
N GLY A 25 -4.00 0.85 9.75
CA GLY A 25 -2.79 1.60 9.42
C GLY A 25 -2.44 1.61 7.93
N ALA A 26 -1.64 2.59 7.50
CA ALA A 26 -0.90 2.56 6.24
C ALA A 26 0.62 2.74 6.46
N GLU A 27 1.41 2.09 5.61
CA GLU A 27 2.87 2.23 5.58
C GLU A 27 3.31 3.11 4.40
N ALA A 28 4.27 4.01 4.62
CA ALA A 28 4.79 4.86 3.56
C ALA A 28 5.77 4.09 2.67
N GLY A 29 5.63 4.24 1.35
CA GLY A 29 6.50 3.52 0.42
C GLY A 29 5.99 3.43 -1.01
N VAL A 30 6.68 2.60 -1.80
CA VAL A 30 6.42 2.43 -3.22
C VAL A 30 6.10 0.98 -3.53
N ALA A 31 4.90 0.73 -4.05
CA ALA A 31 4.52 -0.58 -4.55
C ALA A 31 5.13 -0.82 -5.94
N LEU A 32 5.52 -2.06 -6.20
CA LEU A 32 6.07 -2.52 -7.48
C LEU A 32 5.25 -3.68 -8.02
N ASP A 33 4.94 -3.60 -9.30
CA ASP A 33 4.22 -4.59 -10.09
C ASP A 33 5.02 -4.85 -11.36
N VAL A 34 5.57 -6.05 -11.52
CA VAL A 34 6.66 -6.34 -12.47
C VAL A 34 6.35 -7.59 -13.28
N ASP A 35 6.03 -7.39 -14.54
CA ASP A 35 5.85 -8.44 -15.55
C ASP A 35 7.12 -8.74 -16.34
N LEU A 36 8.21 -8.00 -16.07
CA LEU A 36 9.50 -8.17 -16.75
C LEU A 36 10.09 -9.56 -16.45
N PRO A 37 10.24 -10.44 -17.46
CA PRO A 37 10.71 -11.80 -17.24
C PRO A 37 12.14 -11.83 -16.66
N GLY A 38 12.33 -12.67 -15.65
CA GLY A 38 13.64 -12.87 -15.01
C GLY A 38 14.00 -11.85 -13.92
N ALA A 39 13.23 -10.76 -13.76
CA ALA A 39 13.47 -9.79 -12.68
C ALA A 39 13.27 -10.43 -11.30
N GLY A 40 14.22 -10.24 -10.39
CA GLY A 40 14.20 -10.85 -9.06
C GLY A 40 14.39 -9.87 -7.91
N SER A 41 15.23 -8.86 -8.12
CA SER A 41 15.57 -7.86 -7.12
C SER A 41 15.94 -6.56 -7.82
N GLY A 42 16.41 -5.57 -7.05
CA GLY A 42 16.88 -4.34 -7.64
C GLY A 42 17.13 -3.24 -6.63
N THR A 43 17.05 -2.02 -7.11
CA THR A 43 17.21 -0.83 -6.27
C THR A 43 16.28 0.26 -6.79
N LEU A 44 15.61 0.93 -5.86
CA LEU A 44 14.83 2.14 -6.12
C LEU A 44 15.53 3.31 -5.46
N ARG A 45 16.09 4.20 -6.28
CA ARG A 45 16.64 5.47 -5.81
C ARG A 45 15.57 6.54 -5.86
N LEU A 46 15.34 7.24 -4.77
CA LEU A 46 14.43 8.38 -4.71
C LEU A 46 15.24 9.64 -4.43
N CYS A 47 15.04 10.67 -5.25
CA CYS A 47 15.67 11.98 -5.10
C CYS A 47 14.60 13.05 -4.93
N GLY A 48 14.62 13.73 -3.78
CA GLY A 48 13.75 14.85 -3.45
C GLY A 48 14.55 16.05 -2.93
N ALA A 49 13.86 17.00 -2.28
CA ALA A 49 14.49 18.21 -1.75
C ALA A 49 15.59 17.93 -0.70
N GLY A 50 15.46 16.84 0.06
CA GLY A 50 16.41 16.44 1.10
C GLY A 50 17.63 15.66 0.59
N GLY A 51 17.74 15.41 -0.72
CA GLY A 51 18.78 14.58 -1.32
C GLY A 51 18.24 13.29 -1.91
N CYS A 52 19.14 12.32 -2.12
CA CYS A 52 18.79 11.01 -2.69
C CYS A 52 19.08 9.88 -1.70
N ALA A 53 18.19 8.89 -1.67
CA ALA A 53 18.39 7.64 -0.95
C ALA A 53 18.16 6.44 -1.89
N ASP A 54 18.96 5.39 -1.71
CA ASP A 54 18.82 4.12 -2.41
C ASP A 54 18.10 3.13 -1.50
N HIS A 55 17.05 2.48 -2.00
CA HIS A 55 16.26 1.49 -1.28
C HIS A 55 16.31 0.14 -1.99
N PRO A 56 16.53 -0.98 -1.28
CA PRO A 56 16.54 -2.30 -1.90
C PRO A 56 15.15 -2.67 -2.42
N VAL A 57 15.10 -3.33 -3.57
CA VAL A 57 13.88 -3.90 -4.15
C VAL A 57 13.94 -5.41 -4.01
N GLU A 58 12.94 -5.97 -3.33
CA GLU A 58 12.72 -7.40 -3.22
C GLU A 58 11.40 -7.76 -3.89
N LEU A 59 11.46 -8.63 -4.89
CA LEU A 59 10.27 -9.07 -5.64
C LEU A 59 9.90 -10.50 -5.25
N ARG A 60 8.60 -10.74 -5.08
CA ARG A 60 8.03 -12.06 -4.82
C ARG A 60 7.08 -12.42 -5.95
N ASP A 61 6.93 -13.73 -6.19
CA ASP A 61 5.97 -14.22 -7.16
C ASP A 61 4.56 -13.72 -6.79
N GLU A 62 3.88 -13.14 -7.76
CA GLU A 62 2.53 -12.65 -7.58
C GLU A 62 1.56 -13.82 -7.35
N ARG A 63 0.57 -13.57 -6.49
CA ARG A 63 -0.53 -14.49 -6.22
C ARG A 63 -1.84 -13.78 -6.56
N VAL A 64 -2.65 -14.43 -7.39
CA VAL A 64 -3.98 -13.93 -7.74
C VAL A 64 -5.05 -14.87 -7.25
N VAL A 65 -6.24 -14.34 -6.96
CA VAL A 65 -7.41 -15.17 -6.68
C VAL A 65 -7.92 -15.74 -8.00
N VAL A 66 -7.83 -17.07 -8.15
CA VAL A 66 -8.24 -17.76 -9.39
C VAL A 66 -9.66 -18.29 -9.32
N THR A 67 -10.18 -18.49 -8.11
CA THR A 67 -11.55 -19.00 -7.92
C THR A 67 -12.11 -18.47 -6.61
N THR A 68 -13.36 -18.05 -6.65
CA THR A 68 -14.18 -17.76 -5.47
C THR A 68 -15.43 -18.62 -5.51
N SER A 69 -15.88 -19.05 -4.34
CA SER A 69 -17.10 -19.85 -4.19
C SER A 69 -17.81 -19.46 -2.91
N CYS A 70 -19.13 -19.32 -2.94
CA CYS A 70 -19.94 -19.07 -1.75
C CYS A 70 -21.05 -20.10 -1.65
N THR A 71 -21.41 -20.50 -0.43
CA THR A 71 -22.51 -21.45 -0.17
C THR A 71 -23.89 -20.83 -0.35
N GLY A 72 -23.97 -19.50 -0.48
CA GLY A 72 -25.21 -18.73 -0.67
C GLY A 72 -24.95 -17.22 -0.65
N THR A 73 -26.00 -16.43 -0.40
CA THR A 73 -25.99 -14.94 -0.39
C THR A 73 -26.44 -14.31 0.92
N ARG A 74 -26.69 -15.11 1.97
CA ARG A 74 -27.07 -14.60 3.29
C ARG A 74 -25.81 -14.19 4.07
N PRO A 75 -25.94 -13.31 5.09
CA PRO A 75 -24.79 -12.87 5.89
C PRO A 75 -24.01 -14.00 6.56
N ASP A 76 -24.68 -15.09 6.90
CA ASP A 76 -24.08 -16.24 7.60
C ASP A 76 -23.56 -17.32 6.64
N ASP A 77 -23.74 -17.16 5.32
CA ASP A 77 -23.21 -18.10 4.33
C ASP A 77 -21.68 -17.96 4.23
N THR A 78 -20.98 -19.07 3.96
CA THR A 78 -19.51 -19.08 3.92
C THR A 78 -19.01 -18.88 2.49
N CYS A 79 -17.99 -18.04 2.34
CA CYS A 79 -17.25 -17.87 1.11
C CYS A 79 -15.81 -18.39 1.23
N GLY A 80 -15.32 -18.99 0.16
CA GLY A 80 -13.94 -19.43 0.00
C GLY A 80 -13.30 -18.76 -1.21
N ALA A 81 -11.99 -18.60 -1.14
CA ALA A 81 -11.16 -18.13 -2.24
C ALA A 81 -9.92 -19.03 -2.36
N VAL A 82 -9.55 -19.36 -3.60
CA VAL A 82 -8.35 -20.11 -3.92
C VAL A 82 -7.38 -19.19 -4.63
N SER A 83 -6.14 -19.13 -4.13
CA SER A 83 -5.05 -18.39 -4.75
C SER A 83 -4.23 -19.28 -5.68
N GLY A 84 -3.81 -18.73 -6.81
CA GLY A 84 -2.89 -19.34 -7.77
C GLY A 84 -1.80 -18.37 -8.21
N PRO A 85 -0.89 -18.80 -9.11
CA PRO A 85 0.15 -17.95 -9.68
C PRO A 85 -0.45 -16.78 -10.50
N GLY A 86 0.05 -15.56 -10.30
CA GLY A 86 -0.33 -14.37 -11.09
C GLY A 86 0.45 -14.22 -12.40
N GLY A 87 1.64 -14.80 -12.49
CA GLY A 87 2.51 -14.70 -13.66
C GLY A 87 3.48 -13.52 -13.61
N GLY A 88 3.16 -12.48 -12.85
CA GLY A 88 4.05 -11.37 -12.54
C GLY A 88 4.79 -11.53 -11.22
N ARG A 89 5.44 -10.43 -10.81
CA ARG A 89 6.08 -10.29 -9.50
C ARG A 89 5.66 -8.99 -8.84
N ALA A 90 5.50 -9.03 -7.53
CA ALA A 90 5.13 -7.87 -6.74
C ALA A 90 6.13 -7.60 -5.62
N GLY A 91 6.26 -6.33 -5.26
CA GLY A 91 7.11 -5.87 -4.17
C GLY A 91 6.56 -4.61 -3.51
N PHE A 92 7.05 -4.32 -2.32
CA PHE A 92 6.83 -3.03 -1.67
C PHE A 92 8.15 -2.57 -1.07
N VAL A 93 8.50 -1.31 -1.35
CA VAL A 93 9.70 -0.66 -0.85
C VAL A 93 9.28 0.31 0.24
N PRO A 94 9.55 0.01 1.52
CA PRO A 94 9.29 0.94 2.62
C PRO A 94 10.15 2.20 2.48
N VAL A 95 9.49 3.36 2.58
CA VAL A 95 10.15 4.67 2.57
C VAL A 95 9.46 5.53 3.63
N PRO A 96 9.83 5.40 4.92
CA PRO A 96 9.18 6.12 6.03
C PRO A 96 9.18 7.65 5.87
N GLU A 97 10.16 8.19 5.16
CA GLU A 97 10.35 9.62 4.89
C GLU A 97 9.58 10.10 3.64
N LEU A 98 8.86 9.22 2.94
CA LEU A 98 8.11 9.59 1.75
C LEU A 98 7.00 10.57 2.09
N THR A 99 6.99 11.70 1.40
CA THR A 99 5.96 12.74 1.54
C THR A 99 5.07 12.78 0.29
N GLY A 100 4.07 13.66 0.26
CA GLY A 100 3.25 13.89 -0.94
C GLY A 100 3.94 14.72 -2.03
N GLU A 101 5.18 15.16 -1.82
CA GLU A 101 5.92 15.94 -2.81
C GLU A 101 6.44 15.04 -3.94
N PRO A 102 6.45 15.52 -5.21
CA PRO A 102 7.05 14.79 -6.31
C PRO A 102 8.54 14.51 -6.07
N VAL A 103 8.97 13.31 -6.43
CA VAL A 103 10.38 12.88 -6.36
C VAL A 103 10.82 12.30 -7.70
N THR A 104 12.11 12.39 -8.00
CA THR A 104 12.68 11.62 -9.11
C THR A 104 12.98 10.21 -8.63
N ALA A 105 12.42 9.21 -9.29
CA ALA A 105 12.66 7.81 -9.03
C ALA A 105 13.58 7.22 -10.10
N THR A 106 14.62 6.49 -9.70
CA THR A 106 15.40 5.62 -10.58
C THR A 106 15.23 4.19 -10.12
N LEU A 107 14.52 3.38 -10.93
CA LEU A 107 14.34 1.95 -10.72
C LEU A 107 15.39 1.19 -11.52
N VAL A 108 16.11 0.31 -10.84
CA VAL A 108 16.98 -0.70 -11.45
C VAL A 108 16.42 -2.07 -11.08
N LEU A 109 16.22 -2.94 -12.06
CA LEU A 109 15.83 -4.34 -11.84
C LEU A 109 16.95 -5.27 -12.30
N LEU A 110 17.18 -6.31 -11.50
CA LEU A 110 18.24 -7.29 -11.68
C LEU A 110 17.64 -8.69 -11.86
N ASP A 111 18.33 -9.52 -12.62
CA ASP A 111 18.04 -10.95 -12.67
C ASP A 111 18.62 -11.71 -11.45
N ALA A 112 18.40 -13.03 -11.41
CA ALA A 112 18.92 -13.88 -10.34
C ALA A 112 20.46 -13.98 -10.28
N ALA A 113 21.16 -13.64 -11.37
CA ALA A 113 22.62 -13.56 -11.44
C ALA A 113 23.16 -12.17 -11.06
N GLY A 114 22.28 -11.19 -10.82
CA GLY A 114 22.63 -9.81 -10.52
C GLY A 114 22.89 -8.94 -11.76
N ALA A 115 22.56 -9.43 -12.96
CA ALA A 115 22.68 -8.63 -14.18
C ALA A 115 21.51 -7.64 -14.30
N GLU A 116 21.81 -6.41 -14.73
CA GLU A 116 20.80 -5.37 -14.96
C GLU A 116 19.91 -5.73 -16.15
N LEU A 117 18.61 -5.87 -15.89
CA LEU A 117 17.59 -6.09 -16.91
C LEU A 117 16.94 -4.79 -17.35
N LEU A 118 16.79 -3.84 -16.42
CA LEU A 118 16.12 -2.58 -16.65
C LEU A 118 16.74 -1.49 -15.79
N ARG A 119 16.84 -0.30 -16.37
CA ARG A 119 17.01 0.97 -15.67
C ARG A 119 16.05 1.99 -16.22
N HIS A 120 15.25 2.57 -15.34
CA HIS A 120 14.30 3.62 -15.69
C HIS A 120 14.41 4.77 -14.70
N THR A 121 14.43 6.00 -15.21
CA THR A 121 14.34 7.21 -14.40
C THR A 121 13.10 7.99 -14.81
N GLY A 122 12.28 8.37 -13.84
CA GLY A 122 11.03 9.09 -14.05
C GLY A 122 10.59 9.86 -12.81
N GLU A 123 9.55 10.68 -12.96
CA GLU A 123 8.93 11.37 -11.83
C GLU A 123 7.92 10.44 -11.14
N LEU A 124 7.95 10.41 -9.82
CA LEU A 124 7.00 9.70 -8.98
C LEU A 124 6.24 10.73 -8.13
N ARG A 125 4.91 10.61 -8.09
CA ARG A 125 4.04 11.53 -7.35
C ARG A 125 3.29 10.77 -6.25
N PRO A 126 3.85 10.66 -5.04
CA PRO A 126 3.17 9.98 -3.95
C PRO A 126 1.88 10.67 -3.55
N ARG A 127 0.92 9.88 -3.11
CA ARG A 127 -0.39 10.33 -2.67
C ARG A 127 -0.60 9.95 -1.22
N ALA A 128 -1.22 10.88 -0.49
CA ALA A 128 -1.64 10.62 0.88
C ALA A 128 -2.75 9.55 0.91
N THR A 129 -2.49 8.46 1.63
CA THR A 129 -3.42 7.36 1.83
C THR A 129 -4.33 7.62 3.02
N ARG A 130 -5.58 7.18 2.89
CA ARG A 130 -6.63 7.31 3.89
C ARG A 130 -7.34 5.97 4.03
N PRO A 131 -6.71 4.97 4.67
CA PRO A 131 -7.33 3.66 4.86
C PRO A 131 -8.65 3.77 5.65
N ASN A 132 -8.76 4.78 6.52
CA ASN A 132 -9.96 5.08 7.31
C ASN A 132 -11.00 5.96 6.59
N GLY A 133 -10.82 6.20 5.29
CA GLY A 133 -11.75 6.97 4.46
C GLY A 133 -11.48 8.48 4.45
N PRO A 134 -12.18 9.23 3.57
CA PRO A 134 -11.88 10.63 3.27
C PRO A 134 -12.15 11.60 4.44
N GLY A 135 -12.98 11.22 5.41
CA GLY A 135 -13.29 12.01 6.61
C GLY A 135 -12.26 11.87 7.73
N CYS A 136 -11.20 11.07 7.52
CA CYS A 136 -10.15 10.81 8.48
C CYS A 136 -8.80 11.44 8.03
N PRO A 137 -7.90 11.75 8.97
CA PRO A 137 -6.56 12.21 8.63
C PRO A 137 -5.83 11.22 7.71
N PRO A 138 -4.98 11.70 6.79
CA PRO A 138 -4.09 10.83 6.05
C PRO A 138 -3.04 10.20 6.97
N GLU A 139 -2.57 9.01 6.61
CA GLU A 139 -1.65 8.25 7.46
C GLU A 139 -0.26 8.09 6.86
N ALA A 140 -0.17 7.83 5.55
CA ALA A 140 1.11 7.65 4.87
C ALA A 140 1.07 8.19 3.45
N ALA A 141 2.22 8.47 2.85
CA ALA A 141 2.32 8.70 1.42
C ALA A 141 2.67 7.39 0.72
N GLN A 142 1.96 7.06 -0.37
CA GLN A 142 2.26 5.90 -1.20
C GLN A 142 2.28 6.27 -2.67
N ALA A 143 3.08 5.55 -3.44
CA ALA A 143 3.05 5.58 -4.90
C ALA A 143 3.18 4.16 -5.44
N ALA A 144 2.95 3.97 -6.73
CA ALA A 144 3.22 2.69 -7.37
C ALA A 144 4.00 2.87 -8.68
N LEU A 145 4.83 1.88 -8.98
CA LEU A 145 5.51 1.72 -10.26
C LEU A 145 5.14 0.37 -10.84
N SER A 146 4.97 0.34 -12.16
CA SER A 146 4.63 -0.88 -12.86
C SER A 146 5.48 -1.05 -14.09
N VAL A 147 5.98 -2.26 -14.28
CA VAL A 147 6.93 -2.61 -15.32
C VAL A 147 6.30 -3.70 -16.17
N ALA A 148 5.99 -3.38 -17.42
CA ALA A 148 5.46 -4.34 -18.37
C ALA A 148 6.54 -5.32 -18.85
N ALA A 149 6.12 -6.41 -19.49
CA ALA A 149 7.02 -7.45 -20.00
C ALA A 149 8.04 -6.95 -21.04
N ASP A 150 7.76 -5.84 -21.73
CA ASP A 150 8.66 -5.19 -22.68
C ASP A 150 9.61 -4.15 -22.04
N GLY A 151 9.52 -3.98 -20.71
CA GLY A 151 10.31 -3.02 -19.95
C GLY A 151 9.70 -1.62 -19.86
N ALA A 152 8.51 -1.36 -20.41
CA ALA A 152 7.84 -0.08 -20.25
C ALA A 152 7.47 0.17 -18.77
N VAL A 153 7.77 1.36 -18.26
CA VAL A 153 7.52 1.74 -16.86
C VAL A 153 6.45 2.81 -16.76
N THR A 154 5.47 2.60 -15.88
CA THR A 154 4.40 3.55 -15.59
C THR A 154 4.31 3.82 -14.09
N ALA A 155 4.25 5.09 -13.71
CA ALA A 155 3.91 5.51 -12.34
C ALA A 155 2.39 5.61 -12.17
N ARG A 156 1.87 5.16 -11.02
CA ARG A 156 0.45 5.22 -10.67
C ARG A 156 0.23 5.91 -9.32
#